data_AF-A0AAP0HZZ3-F1
#
_entry.id   AF-A0AAP0HZZ3-F1
#
_cell.length_a   1.000
_cell.length_b   1.000
_cell.length_c   1.000
_cell.angle_alpha   90.00
_cell.angle_beta   90.00
_cell.angle_gamma   90.00
#
_symmetry.space_group_name_H-M   'P 1'
#
loop_
_entity.id
_entity.type
_entity.pdbx_description
1 polymer ?
#
loop_
_entity_poly.entity_id
_entity_poly.type
_entity_poly.pdbx_seq_one_letter_code
_entity_poly.pdbx_strand_id
1 'polypeptide(L)'
;MYAIGGSGAPTINSKGNRFLAPDRKASKPVVKRENTDEEEWKHWNWRSRGDLMLNGAYFEQSGSQLSSKYAKANSIDARPSFLVGSMTAGAGALKCKKGSPCLPYQYQCDSS
;
A
#
# COMPACT_ATOMS: atom_id res chain seq x y z
N MET A 1 -14.91 -4.82 -2.44
CA MET A 1 -13.72 -4.15 -2.99
C MET A 1 -12.73 -3.96 -1.84
N TYR A 2 -11.44 -4.18 -2.08
CA TYR A 2 -10.35 -4.08 -1.11
C TYR A 2 -9.12 -3.48 -1.82
N ALA A 3 -8.12 -3.02 -1.07
CA ALA A 3 -6.90 -2.46 -1.65
C ALA A 3 -5.82 -3.53 -1.88
N ILE A 4 -5.69 -4.48 -0.96
CA ILE A 4 -4.71 -5.55 -1.01
C ILE A 4 -5.43 -6.89 -0.82
N GLY A 5 -5.12 -7.89 -1.63
CA GLY A 5 -5.69 -9.22 -1.42
C GLY A 5 -4.99 -10.29 -2.24
N GLY A 6 -5.46 -11.52 -2.07
CA GLY A 6 -4.88 -12.69 -2.70
C GLY A 6 -5.47 -13.99 -2.17
N SER A 7 -5.10 -15.07 -2.84
CA SER A 7 -5.45 -16.46 -2.52
C SER A 7 -4.19 -17.33 -2.60
N GLY A 8 -4.21 -18.54 -2.02
CA GLY A 8 -3.10 -19.48 -2.11
C GLY A 8 -1.88 -19.13 -1.24
N ALA A 9 -2.13 -18.64 -0.02
CA ALA A 9 -1.09 -18.39 0.99
C ALA A 9 0.09 -17.47 0.59
N PRO A 10 -0.14 -16.31 -0.07
CA PRO A 10 0.94 -15.38 -0.32
C PRO A 10 1.46 -14.76 0.99
N THR A 11 2.72 -14.34 0.99
CA THR A 11 3.27 -13.48 2.05
C THR A 11 3.16 -12.02 1.61
N ILE A 12 2.56 -11.17 2.45
CA ILE A 12 2.34 -9.74 2.18
C ILE A 12 3.03 -8.90 3.26
N ASN A 13 3.94 -8.03 2.84
CA ASN A 13 4.61 -7.06 3.71
C ASN A 13 4.25 -5.64 3.26
N SER A 14 3.27 -5.03 3.92
CA SER A 14 2.90 -3.62 3.72
C SER A 14 3.73 -2.73 4.63
N LYS A 15 4.46 -1.76 4.06
CA LYS A 15 5.30 -0.81 4.81
C LYS A 15 5.14 0.61 4.27
N GLY A 16 4.86 1.56 5.16
CA GLY A 16 4.86 3.00 4.85
C GLY A 16 3.79 3.46 3.85
N ASN A 17 2.73 2.69 3.64
CA ASN A 17 1.63 3.01 2.74
C ASN A 17 0.60 3.95 3.40
N ARG A 18 -0.25 4.59 2.60
CA ARG A 18 -1.37 5.44 3.08
C ARG A 18 -2.70 4.92 2.52
N PHE A 19 -3.59 4.46 3.41
CA PHE A 19 -4.90 3.93 3.05
C PHE A 19 -6.02 4.86 3.54
N LEU A 20 -6.83 5.37 2.60
CA LEU A 20 -8.03 6.13 2.91
C LEU A 20 -9.24 5.29 2.52
N ALA A 21 -9.94 4.75 3.52
CA ALA A 21 -11.16 4.00 3.27
C ALA A 21 -12.31 4.94 2.85
N PRO A 22 -13.24 4.50 1.99
CA PRO A 22 -14.47 5.23 1.73
C PRO A 22 -15.42 5.15 2.94
N ASP A 23 -16.49 5.94 2.94
CA ASP A 23 -17.43 6.02 4.08
C ASP A 23 -18.27 4.75 4.28
N ARG A 24 -18.33 3.87 3.27
CA ARG A 24 -19.04 2.60 3.34
C ARG A 24 -18.41 1.68 4.38
N LYS A 25 -19.21 1.19 5.34
CA LYS A 25 -18.75 0.33 6.44
C LYS A 25 -18.09 -0.97 5.96
N ALA A 26 -18.59 -1.58 4.90
CA ALA A 26 -18.04 -2.81 4.32
C ALA A 26 -16.69 -2.63 3.59
N SER A 27 -16.13 -1.42 3.58
CA SER A 27 -14.89 -1.08 2.86
C SER A 27 -13.81 -0.49 3.76
N LYS A 28 -13.94 -0.71 5.08
CA LYS A 28 -12.92 -0.39 6.08
C LYS A 28 -11.73 -1.37 6.09
N PRO A 29 -11.91 -2.69 5.85
CA PRO A 29 -10.76 -3.58 5.72
C PRO A 29 -9.94 -3.23 4.48
N VAL A 30 -8.64 -2.99 4.68
CA VAL A 30 -7.66 -2.77 3.60
C VAL A 30 -7.38 -4.08 2.85
N VAL A 31 -7.41 -5.19 3.58
CA VAL A 31 -7.05 -6.52 3.12
C VAL A 31 -8.26 -7.41 2.90
N LYS A 32 -8.19 -8.29 1.89
CA LYS A 32 -9.14 -9.40 1.72
C LYS A 32 -8.43 -10.68 1.31
N ARG A 33 -8.74 -11.78 2.00
CA ARG A 33 -8.31 -13.13 1.62
C ARG A 33 -9.41 -13.76 0.78
N GLU A 34 -9.06 -14.23 -0.41
CA GLU A 34 -10.02 -14.77 -1.37
C GLU A 34 -10.07 -16.29 -1.31
N ASN A 35 -11.29 -16.84 -1.36
CA ASN A 35 -11.56 -18.28 -1.49
C ASN A 35 -10.87 -19.15 -0.44
N THR A 36 -10.89 -18.73 0.82
CA THR A 36 -10.24 -19.45 1.92
C THR A 36 -10.93 -19.14 3.24
N ASP A 37 -10.94 -20.13 4.14
CA ASP A 37 -11.54 -20.01 5.46
C ASP A 37 -10.58 -19.34 6.44
N GLU A 38 -11.13 -18.74 7.50
CA GLU A 38 -10.37 -18.03 8.53
C GLU A 38 -9.33 -18.90 9.23
N GLU A 39 -9.65 -20.18 9.44
CA GLU A 39 -8.72 -21.16 10.02
C GLU A 39 -7.50 -21.38 9.14
N GLU A 40 -7.64 -21.29 7.82
CA GLU A 40 -6.53 -21.43 6.89
C GLU A 40 -5.73 -20.13 6.80
N TRP A 41 -6.40 -19.00 6.50
CA TRP A 41 -5.67 -17.76 6.19
C TRP A 41 -5.04 -17.09 7.39
N LYS A 42 -5.48 -17.39 8.63
CA LYS A 42 -4.80 -16.93 9.86
C LYS A 42 -3.32 -17.33 9.91
N HIS A 43 -2.94 -18.39 9.20
CA HIS A 43 -1.55 -18.84 9.09
C HIS A 43 -0.76 -18.12 8.00
N TRP A 44 -1.40 -17.35 7.12
CA TRP A 44 -0.73 -16.60 6.05
C TRP A 44 -0.03 -15.37 6.60
N ASN A 45 1.19 -15.11 6.16
CA ASN A 45 2.03 -14.04 6.70
C ASN A 45 1.70 -12.68 6.06
N TRP A 46 0.72 -11.96 6.62
CA TRP A 46 0.28 -10.66 6.10
C TRP A 46 0.47 -9.58 7.18
N ARG A 47 1.26 -8.56 6.87
CA ARG A 47 1.69 -7.57 7.87
C ARG A 47 1.62 -6.15 7.36
N SER A 48 1.47 -5.24 8.32
CA SER A 48 1.46 -3.80 8.13
C SER A 48 2.40 -3.14 9.15
N ARG A 49 3.28 -2.27 8.67
CA ARG A 49 4.21 -1.52 9.53
C ARG A 49 4.38 -0.09 9.04
N GLY A 50 4.11 0.88 9.91
CA GLY A 50 4.25 2.30 9.59
C GLY A 50 3.25 2.81 8.54
N ASP A 51 2.23 2.03 8.21
CA ASP A 51 1.15 2.44 7.32
C ASP A 51 0.23 3.45 8.02
N LEU A 52 -0.26 4.44 7.27
CA LEU A 52 -1.23 5.42 7.73
C LEU A 52 -2.64 4.98 7.34
N MET A 53 -3.48 4.72 8.33
CA MET A 53 -4.88 4.33 8.15
C MET A 53 -5.81 5.53 8.41
N LEU A 54 -6.59 5.90 7.41
CA LEU A 54 -7.50 7.05 7.46
C LEU A 54 -8.95 6.64 7.26
N ASN A 55 -9.86 7.42 7.84
CA ASN A 55 -11.30 7.19 7.80
C ASN A 55 -11.69 5.77 8.27
N GLY A 56 -11.08 5.30 9.36
CA GLY A 56 -11.37 3.99 9.93
C GLY A 56 -10.89 2.80 9.10
N ALA A 57 -10.00 3.01 8.12
CA ALA A 57 -9.30 1.92 7.46
C ALA A 57 -8.54 1.06 8.50
N TYR A 58 -8.44 -0.24 8.25
CA TYR A 58 -7.59 -1.10 9.07
C TYR A 58 -7.02 -2.26 8.28
N PHE A 59 -5.83 -2.71 8.69
CA PHE A 59 -5.17 -3.88 8.13
C PHE A 59 -5.23 -5.01 9.15
N GLU A 60 -6.03 -6.02 8.87
CA GLU A 60 -6.09 -7.24 9.66
C GLU A 60 -4.85 -8.08 9.37
N GLN A 61 -3.93 -8.17 10.32
CA GLN A 61 -2.67 -8.90 10.16
C GLN A 61 -2.85 -10.39 10.51
N SER A 62 -1.99 -11.25 9.95
CA SER A 62 -2.03 -12.70 10.18
C SER A 62 -0.63 -13.32 10.06
N GLY A 63 -0.52 -14.58 10.52
CA GLY A 63 0.71 -15.34 10.50
C GLY A 63 1.66 -15.02 11.67
N SER A 64 2.62 -15.92 11.89
CA SER A 64 3.67 -15.76 12.89
C SER A 64 4.87 -14.99 12.31
N GLN A 65 5.86 -14.62 13.13
CA GLN A 65 6.97 -13.67 12.85
C GLN A 65 7.85 -13.97 11.62
N LEU A 66 8.75 -13.03 11.25
CA LEU A 66 9.49 -13.01 9.97
C LEU A 66 10.16 -14.37 9.67
N SER A 67 9.79 -15.01 8.56
CA SER A 67 10.65 -16.05 7.99
C SER A 67 11.95 -15.39 7.53
N SER A 68 13.11 -15.95 7.91
CA SER A 68 14.44 -15.50 7.46
C SER A 68 14.56 -15.42 5.93
N LYS A 69 13.71 -16.16 5.20
CA LYS A 69 13.57 -16.15 3.74
C LYS A 69 13.27 -14.76 3.16
N TYR A 70 12.69 -13.85 3.94
CA TYR A 70 12.34 -12.49 3.49
C TYR A 70 13.07 -11.38 4.24
N ALA A 71 14.20 -11.70 4.88
CA ALA A 71 15.03 -10.70 5.58
C ALA A 71 15.46 -9.56 4.65
N LYS A 72 15.85 -9.86 3.40
CA LYS A 72 16.18 -8.83 2.38
C LYS A 72 15.00 -7.94 2.02
N ALA A 73 13.79 -8.50 1.87
CA ALA A 73 12.59 -7.70 1.58
C ALA A 73 12.23 -6.75 2.74
N ASN A 74 12.75 -7.02 3.94
CA ASN A 74 12.53 -6.23 5.14
C ASN A 74 13.76 -5.42 5.60
N SER A 75 14.88 -5.48 4.87
CA SER A 75 16.14 -4.86 5.29
C SER A 75 16.19 -3.34 5.08
N ILE A 76 15.21 -2.77 4.36
CA ILE A 76 15.08 -1.33 4.16
C ILE A 76 13.75 -0.88 4.77
N ASP A 77 13.80 0.18 5.56
CA ASP A 77 12.59 0.82 6.07
C ASP A 77 11.99 1.77 5.05
N ALA A 78 10.67 1.69 4.93
CA ALA A 78 9.92 2.59 4.08
C ALA A 78 9.99 4.01 4.64
N ARG A 79 9.89 5.01 3.75
CA ARG A 79 9.71 6.39 4.19
C ARG A 79 8.40 6.53 4.99
N PRO A 80 8.30 7.52 5.89
CA PRO A 80 7.07 7.76 6.63
C PRO A 80 5.84 7.91 5.74
N SER A 81 4.75 7.26 6.11
CA SER A 81 3.52 7.19 5.30
C SER A 81 2.84 8.55 5.06
N PHE A 82 3.10 9.56 5.89
CA PHE A 82 2.61 10.92 5.65
C PHE A 82 3.23 11.57 4.40
N LEU A 83 4.42 11.13 3.96
CA LEU A 83 5.08 11.61 2.74
C LEU A 83 4.54 10.97 1.47
N VAL A 84 3.70 9.92 1.57
CA VAL A 84 3.18 9.21 0.39
C VAL A 84 2.52 10.18 -0.58
N GLY A 85 1.72 11.14 -0.09
CA GLY A 85 1.05 12.12 -0.94
C GLY A 85 2.00 12.92 -1.83
N SER A 86 3.11 13.42 -1.27
CA SER A 86 4.12 14.15 -2.06
C SER A 86 4.99 13.21 -2.90
N MET A 87 5.32 12.02 -2.39
CA MET A 87 6.14 11.03 -3.11
C MET A 87 5.44 10.48 -4.36
N THR A 88 4.11 10.37 -4.33
CA THR A 88 3.30 9.89 -5.45
C THR A 88 2.66 11.02 -6.26
N ALA A 89 2.93 12.29 -5.94
CA ALA A 89 2.33 13.44 -6.64
C ALA A 89 2.68 13.47 -8.14
N GLY A 90 3.85 12.94 -8.51
CA GLY A 90 4.27 12.77 -9.90
C GLY A 90 3.90 11.42 -10.54
N ALA A 91 3.09 10.58 -9.88
CA ALA A 91 2.70 9.29 -10.43
C ALA A 91 1.73 9.45 -11.62
N GLY A 92 1.81 8.55 -12.59
CA GLY A 92 1.01 8.57 -13.81
C GLY A 92 1.84 8.88 -15.06
N ALA A 93 1.16 9.00 -16.20
CA ALA A 93 1.82 9.34 -17.45
C ALA A 93 2.32 10.79 -17.43
N LEU A 94 3.53 11.01 -17.97
CA LEU A 94 4.05 12.35 -18.17
C LEU A 94 3.14 13.12 -19.15
N LYS A 95 2.88 14.39 -18.85
CA LYS A 95 2.18 15.29 -19.77
C LYS A 95 3.15 15.70 -20.89
N CYS A 96 3.10 14.99 -22.01
CA CYS A 96 3.97 15.25 -23.16
C CYS A 96 3.22 15.95 -24.29
N LYS A 97 3.89 16.90 -24.95
CA LYS A 97 3.44 17.49 -26.22
C LYS A 97 4.29 16.93 -27.36
N LYS A 98 3.65 16.60 -28.49
CA LYS A 98 4.35 16.11 -29.69
C LYS A 98 5.39 17.13 -30.13
N GLY A 99 6.64 16.70 -30.29
CA GLY A 99 7.77 17.56 -30.66
C GLY A 99 8.50 18.23 -29.48
N SER A 100 8.15 17.93 -28.23
CA SER A 100 8.86 18.44 -27.04
C SER A 100 9.34 17.30 -26.13
N PRO A 101 10.47 17.47 -25.42
CA PRO A 101 10.89 16.51 -24.40
C PRO A 101 9.87 16.39 -23.27
N CYS A 102 9.61 15.16 -22.83
CA CYS A 102 8.81 14.90 -21.63
C CYS A 102 9.67 15.18 -20.39
N LEU A 103 9.44 16.32 -19.72
CA LEU A 103 10.20 16.68 -18.52
C LEU A 103 9.46 16.21 -17.25
N PRO A 104 10.14 15.50 -16.33
CA PRO A 104 9.55 15.03 -15.07
C PRO A 104 9.34 16.12 -14.02
N TYR A 105 9.83 17.34 -14.26
CA TYR A 105 9.70 18.49 -13.37
C TYR A 105 8.86 19.60 -14.02
N GLN A 106 7.54 19.54 -13.81
CA GLN A 106 6.69 20.74 -13.81
C GLN A 106 6.25 21.00 -12.37
N TYR A 107 7.20 21.22 -11.46
CA TYR A 107 6.93 21.76 -10.12
C TYR A 107 7.38 23.21 -10.04
N GLN A 108 6.79 24.04 -10.89
CA GLN A 108 6.81 25.49 -10.77
C GLN A 108 5.64 26.04 -11.60
N CYS A 109 4.45 25.96 -11.02
CA CYS A 109 3.44 26.99 -11.26
C CYS A 109 3.28 27.70 -9.92
N ASP A 110 4.04 28.78 -9.74
CA ASP A 110 3.85 29.72 -8.64
C ASP A 110 2.47 30.39 -8.71
N SER A 111 1.94 30.65 -7.52
CA SER A 111 1.01 31.71 -7.12
C SER A 111 -0.29 31.94 -7.91
N SER A 112 -1.42 31.69 -7.24
CA SER A 112 -2.56 32.62 -7.15
C SER A 112 -3.23 32.41 -5.79
#